data_AF-A0A942SRT3-F1
#
_entry.id   AF-A0A942SRT3-F1
#
_cell.length_a   1.000
_cell.length_b   1.000
_cell.length_c   1.000
_cell.angle_alpha   90.00
_cell.angle_beta   90.00
_cell.angle_gamma   90.00
#
_symmetry.space_group_name_H-M   'P 1'
#
loop_
_entity.id
_entity.type
_entity.pdbx_description
1 polymer ?
#
loop_
_entity_poly.entity_id
_entity_poly.type
_entity_poly.pdbx_seq_one_letter_code
_entity_poly.pdbx_strand_id
1 'polypeptide(L)'
;MDSILRLYKIIIGLVELFFGIPFIGGLVIIAHGWSPLGFLIVFHFIGLILSFISYKSKAASLFGIVGNIIAFIPFIGMVMHILIGLVNIYQGIRDK
;
A
#
# COMPACT_ATOMS: atom_id res chain seq x y z
N MET A 1 -6.80 -13.42 14.37
CA MET A 1 -5.77 -12.85 13.48
C MET A 1 -6.43 -12.14 12.30
N ASP A 2 -7.46 -12.73 11.71
CA ASP A 2 -8.18 -12.21 10.53
C ASP A 2 -8.71 -10.77 10.69
N SER A 3 -9.34 -10.43 11.81
CA SER A 3 -9.80 -9.05 12.08
C SER A 3 -8.65 -8.03 12.10
N ILE A 4 -7.46 -8.43 12.60
CA ILE A 4 -6.27 -7.58 12.63
C ILE A 4 -5.76 -7.38 11.21
N LEU A 5 -5.66 -8.45 10.42
CA LEU A 5 -5.24 -8.37 9.02
C LEU A 5 -6.19 -7.51 8.18
N ARG A 6 -7.50 -7.67 8.38
CA ARG A 6 -8.53 -6.85 7.74
C ARG A 6 -8.34 -5.37 8.04
N LEU A 7 -8.21 -5.02 9.32
CA LEU A 7 -7.99 -3.63 9.72
C LEU A 7 -6.66 -3.11 9.16
N TYR A 8 -5.60 -3.92 9.20
CA TYR A 8 -4.30 -3.59 8.66
C TYR A 8 -4.36 -3.22 7.17
N LYS A 9 -4.96 -4.09 6.35
CA LYS A 9 -5.12 -3.84 4.90
C LYS A 9 -5.93 -2.59 4.62
N ILE A 10 -7.00 -2.32 5.39
CA ILE A 10 -7.80 -1.09 5.22
C ILE A 10 -6.96 0.14 5.56
N ILE A 11 -6.22 0.14 6.66
CA ILE A 11 -5.36 1.27 7.06
C ILE A 11 -4.29 1.52 6.00
N ILE A 12 -3.56 0.49 5.58
CA ILE A 12 -2.55 0.61 4.52
C ILE A 12 -3.19 1.11 3.23
N GLY A 13 -4.38 0.64 2.89
CA GLY A 13 -5.12 1.12 1.73
C GLY A 13 -5.43 2.62 1.79
N LEU A 14 -5.85 3.14 2.95
CA LEU A 14 -6.09 4.58 3.13
C LEU A 14 -4.79 5.40 3.07
N VAL A 15 -3.70 4.89 3.63
CA VAL A 15 -2.38 5.54 3.53
C VAL A 15 -1.93 5.62 2.07
N GLU A 16 -2.08 4.54 1.31
CA GLU A 16 -1.79 4.52 -0.12
C GLU A 16 -2.66 5.53 -0.89
N LEU A 17 -3.96 5.61 -0.61
CA LEU A 17 -4.84 6.62 -1.22
C LEU A 17 -4.40 8.05 -0.90
N PHE A 18 -3.84 8.32 0.29
CA PHE A 18 -3.27 9.63 0.62
C PHE A 18 -2.10 9.99 -0.30
N PHE A 19 -1.19 9.06 -0.57
CA PHE A 19 -0.10 9.25 -1.55
C PHE A 19 -0.60 9.28 -3.00
N GLY A 20 -1.80 8.78 -3.25
CA GLY A 20 -2.51 8.89 -4.52
C GLY A 20 -3.16 10.25 -4.79
N ILE A 21 -3.22 11.16 -3.81
CA ILE A 21 -3.84 12.47 -4.01
C ILE A 21 -2.98 13.31 -4.97
N PRO A 22 -3.55 13.84 -6.06
CA PRO A 22 -2.83 14.67 -7.02
C PRO A 22 -2.10 15.84 -6.35
N PHE A 23 -0.88 16.08 -6.81
CA PHE A 23 0.06 17.07 -6.29
C PHE A 23 0.55 16.81 -4.86
N ILE A 24 -0.34 16.52 -3.90
CA ILE A 24 -0.02 16.33 -2.48
C ILE A 24 0.92 15.14 -2.30
N GLY A 25 0.57 13.96 -2.81
CA GLY A 25 1.38 12.76 -2.66
C GLY A 25 2.77 12.91 -3.29
N GLY A 26 2.82 13.45 -4.51
CA GLY A 26 4.07 13.72 -5.22
C GLY A 26 4.96 14.74 -4.49
N LEU A 27 4.37 15.82 -3.95
CA LEU A 27 5.08 16.82 -3.15
C LEU A 27 5.70 16.18 -1.90
N VAL A 28 4.95 15.35 -1.17
CA VAL A 28 5.46 14.68 0.03
C VAL A 28 6.61 13.73 -0.32
N ILE A 29 6.48 12.95 -1.39
CA ILE A 29 7.54 12.03 -1.85
C ILE A 29 8.83 12.80 -2.19
N ILE A 30 8.73 13.88 -2.97
CA ILE A 30 9.89 14.68 -3.37
C ILE A 30 10.52 15.38 -2.16
N ALA A 31 9.70 16.01 -1.30
CA ALA A 31 10.17 16.74 -0.12
C ALA A 31 10.91 15.85 0.89
N HIS A 32 10.59 14.55 0.93
CA HIS A 32 11.21 13.57 1.82
C HIS A 32 12.21 12.65 1.12
N GLY A 33 12.69 13.02 -0.08
CA GLY A 33 13.72 12.29 -0.79
C GLY A 33 13.36 10.83 -1.07
N TRP A 34 12.12 10.56 -1.49
CA TRP A 34 11.59 9.22 -1.77
C TRP A 34 11.54 8.25 -0.58
N SER A 35 11.91 8.69 0.63
CA SER A 35 11.81 7.85 1.83
C SER A 35 10.41 7.27 2.10
N PRO A 36 9.27 7.95 1.78
CA PRO A 36 7.95 7.35 1.98
C PRO A 36 7.74 6.06 1.18
N LEU A 37 8.29 5.94 -0.03
CA LEU A 37 8.18 4.71 -0.83
C LEU A 37 8.85 3.53 -0.11
N GLY A 38 10.02 3.77 0.50
CA GLY A 38 10.72 2.76 1.29
C GLY A 38 9.92 2.30 2.50
N PHE A 39 9.32 3.25 3.26
CA PHE A 39 8.47 2.91 4.40
C PHE A 39 7.22 2.13 3.99
N LEU A 40 6.57 2.50 2.88
CA LEU A 40 5.41 1.78 2.36
C LEU A 40 5.77 0.35 1.94
N ILE A 41 6.94 0.12 1.34
CA ILE A 41 7.43 -1.24 1.04
C ILE A 41 7.56 -2.07 2.32
N VAL A 42 8.10 -1.49 3.40
CA VAL A 42 8.22 -2.19 4.70
C VAL A 42 6.84 -2.53 5.26
N PHE A 43 5.88 -1.62 5.18
CA PHE A 43 4.51 -1.91 5.60
C PHE A 43 3.87 -3.01 4.76
N HIS A 44 4.00 -2.98 3.44
CA HIS A 44 3.50 -4.08 2.62
C HIS A 44 4.20 -5.40 2.93
N PHE A 45 5.48 -5.40 3.28
CA PHE A 45 6.18 -6.60 3.72
C PHE A 45 5.60 -7.16 5.04
N ILE A 46 5.28 -6.31 6.01
CA ILE A 46 4.57 -6.71 7.24
C ILE A 46 3.18 -7.28 6.87
N GLY A 47 2.44 -6.62 5.99
CA GLY A 47 1.15 -7.10 5.49
C GLY A 47 1.24 -8.45 4.78
N LEU A 48 2.34 -8.71 4.06
CA LEU A 48 2.63 -9.97 3.40
C LEU A 48 2.83 -11.10 4.42
N ILE A 49 3.62 -10.84 5.48
CA ILE A 49 3.83 -11.78 6.59
C ILE A 49 2.49 -12.08 7.30
N LEU A 50 1.72 -11.05 7.64
CA LEU A 50 0.41 -11.22 8.29
C LEU A 50 -0.57 -12.02 7.41
N SER A 51 -0.57 -11.77 6.10
CA SER A 51 -1.38 -12.52 5.13
C SER A 51 -0.94 -13.98 5.03
N PHE A 52 0.37 -14.26 5.15
CA PHE A 52 0.92 -15.62 5.16
C PHE A 52 0.48 -16.38 6.41
N ILE A 53 0.64 -15.79 7.59
CA ILE A 53 0.27 -16.41 8.88
C ILE A 53 -1.24 -16.62 9.01
N SER A 54 -2.05 -15.72 8.41
CA SER A 54 -3.51 -15.82 8.45
C SER A 54 -4.11 -16.65 7.30
N TYR A 55 -3.27 -17.27 6.47
CA TYR A 55 -3.69 -18.05 5.29
C TYR A 55 -4.64 -17.29 4.34
N LYS A 56 -4.47 -15.97 4.20
CA LYS A 56 -5.26 -15.11 3.31
C LYS A 56 -4.47 -14.72 2.06
N SER A 57 -5.13 -14.02 1.14
CA SER A 57 -4.51 -13.55 -0.09
C SER A 57 -3.36 -12.58 0.20
N LYS A 58 -2.27 -12.78 -0.52
CA LYS A 58 -1.04 -11.97 -0.46
C LYS A 58 -0.98 -10.90 -1.55
N ALA A 59 -1.96 -10.91 -2.46
CA ALA A 59 -1.89 -10.13 -3.70
C ALA A 59 -1.85 -8.62 -3.45
N ALA A 60 -2.58 -8.10 -2.44
CA ALA A 60 -2.56 -6.67 -2.14
C ALA A 60 -1.19 -6.20 -1.68
N SER A 61 -0.58 -6.93 -0.74
CA SER A 61 0.74 -6.62 -0.22
C SER A 61 1.83 -6.79 -1.28
N LEU A 62 1.78 -7.84 -2.10
CA LEU A 62 2.75 -8.02 -3.18
C LEU A 62 2.64 -6.91 -4.24
N PHE A 63 1.41 -6.54 -4.62
CA PHE A 63 1.16 -5.43 -5.53
C PHE A 63 1.66 -4.10 -4.95
N GLY A 64 1.48 -3.88 -3.65
CA GLY A 64 2.03 -2.74 -2.93
C GLY A 64 3.55 -2.66 -2.96
N ILE A 65 4.25 -3.77 -2.75
CA ILE A 65 5.73 -3.83 -2.84
C ILE A 65 6.19 -3.47 -4.25
N VAL A 66 5.66 -4.15 -5.27
CA VAL A 66 6.05 -3.91 -6.67
C VAL A 66 5.69 -2.49 -7.11
N GLY A 67 4.51 -2.01 -6.73
CA GLY A 67 4.03 -0.69 -7.09
C GLY A 67 4.87 0.44 -6.49
N ASN A 68 5.29 0.30 -5.23
CA ASN A 68 6.17 1.29 -4.59
C ASN A 68 7.59 1.28 -5.17
N ILE A 69 8.09 0.14 -5.70
CA ILE A 69 9.38 0.09 -6.42
C ILE A 69 9.32 0.90 -7.73
N ILE A 70 8.20 0.84 -8.45
CA ILE A 70 8.02 1.56 -9.73
C ILE A 70 7.50 2.99 -9.56
N ALA A 71 7.08 3.38 -8.35
CA ALA A 71 6.51 4.70 -8.02
C ALA A 71 7.53 5.85 -7.97
N PHE A 72 8.75 5.65 -8.47
CA PHE A 72 9.81 6.67 -8.46
C PHE A 72 9.44 7.92 -9.27
N ILE A 73 8.70 7.75 -10.37
CA ILE A 73 8.19 8.85 -11.20
C ILE A 73 6.87 9.34 -10.59
N PRO A 74 6.75 10.61 -10.13
CA PRO A 74 5.62 11.06 -9.31
C PRO A 74 4.22 10.80 -9.90
N PHE A 75 4.03 11.02 -11.20
CA PHE A 75 2.74 10.79 -11.85
C PHE A 75 2.39 9.29 -11.94
N ILE A 76 3.38 8.44 -12.24
CA ILE A 76 3.21 6.99 -12.26
C ILE A 76 2.96 6.48 -10.84
N GLY A 77 3.72 6.98 -9.88
CA GLY A 77 3.56 6.68 -8.45
C GLY A 77 2.16 7.01 -7.96
N MET A 78 1.64 8.19 -8.30
CA MET A 78 0.27 8.59 -7.94
C MET A 78 -0.78 7.57 -8.43
N VAL A 79 -0.71 7.16 -9.70
CA VAL A 79 -1.63 6.15 -10.24
C VAL A 79 -1.45 4.81 -9.52
N MET A 80 -0.21 4.40 -9.29
CA MET A 80 0.09 3.16 -8.56
C MET A 80 -0.46 3.17 -7.14
N HIS A 81 -0.26 4.25 -6.39
CA HIS A 81 -0.78 4.42 -5.03
C HIS A 81 -2.31 4.34 -4.98
N ILE A 82 -3.01 4.92 -5.95
CA ILE A 82 -4.48 4.78 -6.06
C ILE A 82 -4.86 3.31 -6.25
N LEU A 83 -4.23 2.62 -7.21
CA LEU A 83 -4.53 1.22 -7.49
C LEU A 83 -4.22 0.31 -6.28
N ILE A 84 -3.06 0.50 -5.65
CA ILE A 84 -2.64 -0.25 -4.46
C ILE A 84 -3.64 -0.03 -3.32
N GLY A 85 -4.04 1.22 -3.10
CA GLY A 85 -5.01 1.61 -2.08
C GLY A 85 -6.35 0.89 -2.24
N LEU A 86 -6.90 0.93 -3.47
CA LEU A 86 -8.16 0.25 -3.80
C LEU A 86 -8.06 -1.27 -3.63
N VAL A 87 -6.97 -1.89 -4.09
CA VAL A 87 -6.76 -3.34 -3.95
C VAL A 87 -6.62 -3.76 -2.48
N ASN A 88 -5.94 -2.96 -1.66
CA ASN A 88 -5.79 -3.22 -0.22
C ASN A 88 -7.14 -3.13 0.52
N ILE A 89 -7.92 -2.08 0.26
CA ILE A 89 -9.27 -1.94 0.85
C ILE A 89 -10.17 -3.09 0.41
N TYR A 90 -10.18 -3.42 -0.89
CA TYR A 90 -10.97 -4.53 -1.42
C TYR A 90 -10.64 -5.86 -0.74
N GLN A 91 -9.34 -6.19 -0.63
CA GLN A 91 -8.92 -7.42 0.05
C GLN A 91 -9.21 -7.39 1.55
N GLY A 92 -9.00 -6.26 2.22
CA GLY A 92 -9.34 -6.12 3.63
C GLY A 92 -10.83 -6.36 3.91
N ILE A 93 -11.72 -5.93 3.00
CA ILE A 93 -13.16 -6.19 3.14
C ILE A 93 -13.51 -7.66 2.82
N ARG A 94 -12.79 -8.31 1.90
CA ARG A 94 -13.02 -9.73 1.54
C ARG A 94 -12.49 -10.72 2.56
N ASP A 95 -11.39 -10.40 3.25
CA ASP A 95 -10.80 -11.25 4.27
C ASP A 95 -11.68 -11.22 5.53
N LYS A 96 -12.74 -12.05 5.53
CA LYS A 96 -13.60 -12.34 6.68
C LYS A 96 -12.99 -13.42 7.56
#